data_AF-A0A961I1H6-F1
#
_entry.id   AF-A0A961I1H6-F1
#
_cell.length_a   1.000
_cell.length_b   1.000
_cell.length_c   1.000
_cell.angle_alpha   90.00
_cell.angle_beta   90.00
_cell.angle_gamma   90.00
#
_symmetry.space_group_name_H-M   'P 1'
#
loop_
_entity.id
_entity.type
_entity.pdbx_description
1 polymer ?
#
loop_
_entity_poly.entity_id
_entity_poly.type
_entity_poly.pdbx_seq_one_letter_code
_entity_poly.pdbx_strand_id
1 'polypeptide(L)'
;MALIALGVLFLAGLSADWVGHRFRLPRVTLLLGCGLIAGRAGFDVIPDSVTDLYPVVTVIALSMVAFLLGGALSRETLRAHGTAILVISVSIVLVTLGVVTAGLWAMGLPLAAALVFGAIATATDPATTYDVIREAGSETGFARTLKGIVAIDDAWGLIAFSLVLVLIEGLVGNGTGQVLTETLVEIAGSIAL
;
A
#
# COMPACT_ATOMS: atom_id res chain seq x y z
N MET A 1 -0.33 -31.02 -1.42
CA MET A 1 -0.07 -30.36 -0.11
C MET A 1 -0.19 -28.85 -0.19
N ALA A 2 0.43 -28.18 -1.18
CA ALA A 2 0.31 -26.72 -1.35
C ALA A 2 -1.15 -26.20 -1.36
N LEU A 3 -2.05 -26.81 -2.14
CA LEU A 3 -3.48 -26.41 -2.19
C LEU A 3 -4.21 -26.58 -0.86
N ILE A 4 -3.85 -27.61 -0.07
CA ILE A 4 -4.44 -27.84 1.25
C ILE A 4 -3.95 -26.77 2.22
N ALA A 5 -2.65 -26.48 2.23
CA ALA A 5 -2.07 -25.43 3.06
C ALA A 5 -2.61 -24.04 2.69
N LEU A 6 -2.78 -23.75 1.40
CA LEU A 6 -3.42 -22.52 0.93
C LEU A 6 -4.90 -22.45 1.36
N GLY A 7 -5.64 -23.56 1.25
CA GLY A 7 -7.02 -23.65 1.73
C GLY A 7 -7.15 -23.43 3.23
N VAL A 8 -6.25 -24.02 4.02
CA VAL A 8 -6.17 -23.79 5.47
C VAL A 8 -5.83 -22.34 5.78
N LEU A 9 -4.90 -21.71 5.05
CA LEU A 9 -4.56 -20.30 5.20
C LEU A 9 -5.76 -19.40 4.88
N PHE A 10 -6.52 -19.71 3.83
CA PHE A 10 -7.77 -19.01 3.50
C PHE A 10 -8.83 -19.17 4.59
N LEU A 11 -9.01 -20.38 5.11
CA LEU A 11 -9.94 -20.64 6.22
C LEU A 11 -9.51 -19.92 7.50
N ALA A 12 -8.21 -19.87 7.79
CA ALA A 12 -7.65 -19.10 8.90
C ALA A 12 -7.92 -17.60 8.73
N GLY A 13 -7.78 -17.07 7.51
CA GLY A 13 -8.12 -15.68 7.20
C GLY A 13 -9.63 -15.36 7.33
N LEU A 14 -10.50 -16.27 6.87
CA LEU A 14 -11.95 -16.16 7.00
C LEU A 14 -12.41 -16.25 8.47
N SER A 15 -11.80 -17.15 9.24
CA SER A 15 -12.09 -17.26 10.67
C SER A 15 -11.58 -16.04 11.44
N ALA A 16 -10.40 -15.52 11.11
CA ALA A 16 -9.90 -14.26 11.67
C ALA A 16 -10.84 -13.07 11.38
N ASP A 17 -11.45 -13.03 10.20
CA ASP A 17 -12.46 -12.02 9.87
C ASP A 17 -13.72 -12.13 10.73
N TRP A 18 -14.23 -13.35 10.84
CA TRP A 18 -15.41 -13.63 11.66
C TRP A 18 -15.17 -13.28 13.13
N VAL A 19 -13.99 -13.61 13.66
CA VAL A 19 -13.55 -13.23 15.00
C VAL A 19 -13.42 -11.71 15.11
N GLY A 20 -12.82 -11.04 14.12
CA GLY A 20 -12.66 -9.58 14.09
C GLY A 20 -13.99 -8.83 14.25
N HIS A 21 -15.00 -9.25 13.50
CA HIS A 21 -16.35 -8.70 13.61
C HIS A 21 -16.98 -8.94 14.99
N ARG A 22 -16.74 -10.10 15.60
CA ARG A 22 -17.32 -10.44 16.92
C ARG A 22 -16.67 -9.65 18.07
N PHE A 23 -15.36 -9.44 18.01
CA PHE A 23 -14.56 -8.81 19.08
C PHE A 23 -14.21 -7.34 18.80
N ARG A 24 -14.69 -6.75 17.71
CA ARG A 24 -14.41 -5.36 17.29
C ARG A 24 -12.91 -5.06 17.14
N LEU A 25 -12.14 -6.05 16.70
CA LEU A 25 -10.71 -5.90 16.43
C LEU A 25 -10.50 -5.59 14.95
N PRO A 26 -9.53 -4.73 14.58
CA PRO A 26 -9.18 -4.50 13.18
C PRO A 26 -8.76 -5.81 12.53
N ARG A 27 -9.39 -6.13 11.40
CA ARG A 27 -9.17 -7.38 10.66
C ARG A 27 -7.70 -7.57 10.29
N VAL A 28 -7.03 -6.48 9.89
CA VAL A 28 -5.60 -6.47 9.53
C VAL A 28 -4.73 -6.93 10.72
N THR A 29 -5.02 -6.47 11.94
CA THR A 29 -4.26 -6.88 13.13
C THR A 29 -4.37 -8.37 13.41
N LEU A 30 -5.58 -8.95 13.25
CA LEU A 30 -5.79 -10.39 13.43
C LEU A 30 -5.09 -11.21 12.33
N LEU A 31 -5.17 -10.76 11.08
CA LEU A 31 -4.50 -11.41 9.95
C LEU A 31 -2.97 -11.39 10.11
N LEU A 32 -2.40 -10.25 10.53
CA LEU A 32 -0.97 -10.13 10.86
C LEU A 32 -0.57 -11.07 12.00
N GLY A 33 -1.38 -11.14 13.05
CA GLY A 33 -1.16 -12.07 14.17
C GLY A 33 -1.19 -13.53 13.73
N CYS A 34 -2.18 -13.94 12.94
CA CYS A 34 -2.25 -15.28 12.36
C CYS A 34 -1.02 -15.59 11.49
N GLY A 35 -0.60 -14.64 10.65
CA GLY A 35 0.59 -14.78 9.80
C GLY A 35 1.88 -14.91 10.61
N LEU A 36 2.03 -14.12 11.68
CA LEU A 36 3.20 -14.18 12.57
C LEU A 36 3.28 -15.52 13.30
N ILE A 37 2.15 -16.02 13.81
CA ILE A 37 2.05 -17.30 14.53
C ILE A 37 2.28 -18.48 13.58
N ALA A 38 1.71 -18.45 12.38
CA ALA A 38 1.82 -19.55 11.42
C ALA A 38 3.18 -19.55 10.69
N GLY A 39 3.76 -18.37 10.45
CA GLY A 39 5.01 -18.22 9.73
C GLY A 39 6.24 -18.65 10.52
N ARG A 40 7.42 -18.48 9.89
CA ARG A 40 8.72 -18.91 10.43
C ARG A 40 9.06 -18.34 11.81
N ALA A 41 8.52 -17.16 12.15
CA ALA A 41 8.72 -16.52 13.44
C ALA A 41 7.91 -17.17 14.59
N GLY A 42 6.86 -17.94 14.26
CA GLY A 42 6.01 -18.64 15.21
C GLY A 42 6.25 -20.15 15.18
N PHE A 43 5.30 -20.90 14.62
CA PHE A 43 5.32 -22.37 14.57
C PHE A 43 5.91 -22.96 13.28
N ASP A 44 6.23 -22.12 12.29
CA ASP A 44 6.79 -22.55 10.99
C ASP A 44 5.97 -23.65 10.30
N VAL A 45 4.64 -23.48 10.28
CA VAL A 45 3.71 -24.49 9.74
C VAL A 45 3.41 -24.29 8.25
N ILE A 46 4.00 -23.26 7.62
CA ILE A 46 3.79 -22.92 6.22
C ILE A 46 4.79 -23.71 5.35
N PRO A 47 4.33 -24.61 4.47
CA PRO A 47 5.22 -25.37 3.61
C PRO A 47 5.91 -24.47 2.59
N ASP A 48 7.18 -24.74 2.26
CA ASP A 48 7.95 -23.95 1.27
C ASP A 48 7.25 -23.86 -0.10
N SER A 49 6.56 -24.95 -0.52
CA SER A 49 5.75 -24.96 -1.74
C SER A 49 4.63 -23.90 -1.80
N VAL A 50 4.21 -23.35 -0.65
CA VAL A 50 3.26 -22.23 -0.57
C VAL A 50 4.00 -20.89 -0.63
N THR A 51 5.16 -20.81 0.01
CA THR A 51 6.06 -19.63 -0.05
C THR A 51 6.48 -19.34 -1.49
N ASP A 52 6.75 -20.38 -2.29
CA ASP A 52 7.09 -20.25 -3.71
C ASP A 52 5.96 -19.60 -4.54
N LEU A 53 4.70 -19.71 -4.09
CA LEU A 53 3.55 -19.09 -4.74
C LEU A 53 3.34 -17.63 -4.31
N TYR A 54 3.99 -17.15 -3.25
CA TYR A 54 3.78 -15.80 -2.71
C TYR A 54 3.98 -14.69 -3.74
N PRO A 55 5.02 -14.70 -4.59
CA PRO A 55 5.19 -13.66 -5.60
C PRO A 55 4.00 -13.58 -6.55
N VAL A 56 3.52 -14.73 -7.05
CA VAL A 56 2.39 -14.81 -7.98
C VAL A 56 1.09 -14.38 -7.30
N VAL A 57 0.82 -14.88 -6.09
CA VAL A 57 -0.38 -14.53 -5.32
C VAL A 57 -0.41 -13.04 -5.00
N THR A 58 0.74 -12.46 -4.62
CA THR A 58 0.85 -11.03 -4.29
C THR A 58 0.56 -10.17 -5.52
N VAL A 59 1.12 -10.50 -6.69
CA VAL A 59 0.84 -9.78 -7.94
C VAL A 59 -0.64 -9.84 -8.27
N ILE A 60 -1.27 -11.03 -8.25
CA ILE A 60 -2.70 -11.19 -8.54
C ILE A 60 -3.56 -10.38 -7.56
N ALA A 61 -3.24 -10.46 -6.26
CA ALA A 61 -3.98 -9.76 -5.22
C ALA A 61 -3.88 -8.23 -5.38
N LEU A 62 -2.66 -7.70 -5.55
CA LEU A 62 -2.42 -6.27 -5.73
C LEU A 62 -3.03 -5.74 -7.03
N SER A 63 -2.96 -6.49 -8.13
CA SER A 63 -3.64 -6.12 -9.38
C SER A 63 -5.15 -6.07 -9.22
N MET A 64 -5.75 -7.00 -8.48
CA MET A 64 -7.19 -6.99 -8.20
C MET A 64 -7.59 -5.80 -7.32
N VAL A 65 -6.81 -5.49 -6.28
CA VAL A 65 -7.03 -4.31 -5.42
C VAL A 65 -6.91 -3.02 -6.25
N ALA A 66 -5.86 -2.88 -7.06
CA ALA A 66 -5.67 -1.73 -7.94
C ALA A 66 -6.84 -1.57 -8.93
N PHE A 67 -7.34 -2.66 -9.50
CA PHE A 67 -8.51 -2.63 -10.39
C PHE A 67 -9.79 -2.20 -9.67
N LEU A 68 -10.07 -2.77 -8.49
CA LEU A 68 -11.26 -2.44 -7.70
C LEU A 68 -11.24 -0.98 -7.23
N LEU A 69 -10.09 -0.51 -6.75
CA LEU A 69 -9.92 0.85 -6.25
C LEU A 69 -9.88 1.87 -7.41
N GLY A 70 -9.22 1.52 -8.52
CA GLY A 70 -9.22 2.31 -9.75
C GLY A 70 -10.62 2.48 -10.34
N GLY A 71 -11.49 1.47 -10.21
CA GLY A 71 -12.90 1.56 -10.62
C GLY A 71 -13.72 2.59 -9.83
N ALA A 72 -13.28 3.00 -8.63
CA ALA A 72 -13.94 4.04 -7.84
C ALA A 72 -13.66 5.47 -8.36
N LEU A 73 -12.65 5.65 -9.20
CA LEU A 73 -12.33 6.94 -9.84
C LEU A 73 -13.23 7.18 -11.06
N SER A 74 -14.43 7.71 -10.82
CA SER A 74 -15.30 8.09 -11.93
C SER A 74 -14.73 9.29 -12.70
N ARG A 75 -14.85 9.27 -14.04
CA ARG A 75 -14.45 10.40 -14.91
C ARG A 75 -15.12 11.71 -14.51
N GLU A 76 -16.33 11.64 -13.97
CA GLU A 76 -17.08 12.78 -13.47
C GLU A 76 -16.43 13.39 -12.21
N THR A 77 -16.02 12.54 -11.26
CA THR A 77 -15.33 12.98 -10.03
C THR A 77 -13.98 13.61 -10.36
N LEU A 78 -13.23 13.03 -11.31
CA LEU A 78 -11.94 13.56 -11.72
C LEU A 78 -12.08 14.90 -12.47
N ARG A 79 -13.12 15.08 -13.28
CA ARG A 79 -13.38 16.36 -13.96
C ARG A 79 -13.81 17.46 -12.99
N ALA A 80 -14.62 17.13 -11.98
CA ALA A 80 -15.15 18.11 -11.04
C ALA A 80 -14.19 18.45 -9.88
N HIS A 81 -13.39 17.48 -9.41
CA HIS A 81 -12.56 17.61 -8.21
C HIS A 81 -11.09 17.21 -8.41
N GLY A 82 -10.67 16.87 -9.63
CA GLY A 82 -9.34 16.30 -9.91
C GLY A 82 -8.18 17.17 -9.45
N THR A 83 -8.25 18.49 -9.64
CA THR A 83 -7.19 19.39 -9.18
C THR A 83 -7.03 19.36 -7.67
N ALA A 84 -8.14 19.38 -6.91
CA ALA A 84 -8.10 19.29 -5.46
C ALA A 84 -7.54 17.93 -5.01
N ILE A 85 -7.99 16.84 -5.64
CA ILE A 85 -7.50 15.48 -5.36
C ILE A 85 -5.99 15.40 -5.57
N LEU A 86 -5.47 15.86 -6.71
CA LEU A 86 -4.05 15.82 -7.05
C LEU A 86 -3.20 16.70 -6.12
N VAL A 87 -3.60 17.95 -5.91
CA VAL A 87 -2.82 18.88 -5.07
C VAL A 87 -2.77 18.38 -3.62
N ILE A 88 -3.90 17.92 -3.08
CA ILE A 88 -3.96 17.45 -1.69
C ILE A 88 -3.17 16.15 -1.54
N SER A 89 -3.37 15.16 -2.41
CA SER A 89 -2.65 13.87 -2.34
C SER A 89 -1.13 14.05 -2.45
N VAL A 90 -0.65 14.81 -3.43
CA VAL A 90 0.79 15.09 -3.58
C VAL A 90 1.33 15.84 -2.36
N SER A 91 0.58 16.79 -1.81
CA SER A 91 0.99 17.51 -0.60
C SER A 91 1.11 16.57 0.60
N ILE A 92 0.15 15.66 0.79
CA ILE A 92 0.18 14.66 1.86
C ILE A 92 1.42 13.78 1.73
N VAL A 93 1.71 13.28 0.52
CA VAL A 93 2.85 12.41 0.25
C VAL A 93 4.17 13.12 0.53
N LEU A 94 4.36 14.33 0.00
CA LEU A 94 5.60 15.10 0.19
C LEU A 94 5.83 15.50 1.65
N VAL A 95 4.78 15.96 2.32
CA VAL A 95 4.87 16.36 3.74
C VAL A 95 5.14 15.14 4.61
N THR A 96 4.43 14.03 4.40
CA THR A 96 4.61 12.80 5.20
C THR A 96 6.00 12.22 5.01
N LEU A 97 6.45 12.10 3.75
CA LEU A 97 7.80 11.66 3.42
C LEU A 97 8.85 12.52 4.12
N GLY A 98 8.75 13.84 4.01
CA GLY A 98 9.69 14.78 4.60
C GLY A 98 9.71 14.74 6.12
N VAL A 99 8.54 14.79 6.76
CA VAL A 99 8.40 14.83 8.22
C VAL A 99 8.87 13.52 8.86
N VAL A 100 8.44 12.37 8.32
CA VAL A 100 8.83 11.06 8.85
C VAL A 100 10.32 10.81 8.66
N THR A 101 10.86 11.10 7.47
CA THR A 101 12.30 10.98 7.19
C THR A 101 13.10 11.86 8.14
N ALA A 102 12.74 13.15 8.26
CA ALA A 102 13.46 14.09 9.13
C ALA A 102 13.41 13.68 10.60
N GLY A 103 12.23 13.23 11.07
CA GLY A 103 12.06 12.76 12.44
C GLY A 103 12.91 11.54 12.76
N LEU A 104 12.88 10.51 11.90
CA LEU A 104 13.68 9.30 12.07
C LEU A 104 15.18 9.56 11.96
N TRP A 105 15.59 10.43 11.03
CA TRP A 105 16.97 10.84 10.89
C TRP A 105 17.47 11.60 12.12
N ALA A 106 16.64 12.50 12.68
CA ALA A 106 16.95 13.20 13.93
C ALA A 106 17.06 12.26 15.15
N MET A 107 16.36 11.11 15.13
CA MET A 107 16.49 10.05 16.13
C MET A 107 17.75 9.18 15.93
N GLY A 108 18.56 9.44 14.91
CA GLY A 108 19.83 8.76 14.67
C GLY A 108 19.75 7.58 13.70
N LEU A 109 18.63 7.37 13.00
CA LEU A 109 18.58 6.37 11.93
C LEU A 109 19.45 6.79 10.74
N PRO A 110 20.11 5.85 10.03
CA PRO A 110 20.76 6.15 8.75
C PRO A 110 19.78 6.77 7.77
N LEU A 111 20.24 7.78 7.01
CA LEU A 111 19.38 8.53 6.07
C LEU A 111 18.65 7.61 5.08
N ALA A 112 19.32 6.58 4.55
CA ALA A 112 18.70 5.61 3.65
C ALA A 112 17.53 4.86 4.30
N ALA A 113 17.70 4.40 5.55
CA ALA A 113 16.62 3.74 6.29
C ALA A 113 15.47 4.71 6.60
N ALA A 114 15.81 5.94 7.02
CA ALA A 114 14.82 6.98 7.30
C ALA A 114 13.99 7.34 6.06
N LEU A 115 14.62 7.45 4.89
CA LEU A 115 13.94 7.70 3.61
C LEU A 115 13.01 6.54 3.23
N VAL A 116 13.46 5.29 3.37
CA VAL A 116 12.61 4.11 3.09
C VAL A 116 11.38 4.09 4.00
N PHE A 117 11.56 4.28 5.31
CA PHE A 117 10.43 4.34 6.24
C PHE A 117 9.53 5.55 5.98
N GLY A 118 10.10 6.68 5.59
CA GLY A 118 9.35 7.86 5.19
C GLY A 118 8.45 7.59 3.97
N ALA A 119 8.96 6.86 2.97
CA ALA A 119 8.19 6.49 1.79
C ALA A 119 7.12 5.44 2.10
N ILE A 120 7.41 4.43 2.93
CA ILE A 120 6.41 3.46 3.36
C ILE A 120 5.27 4.15 4.14
N ALA A 121 5.60 5.17 4.93
CA ALA A 121 4.62 5.90 5.73
C ALA A 121 3.64 6.75 4.90
N THR A 122 3.91 7.01 3.61
CA THR A 122 2.97 7.78 2.77
C THR A 122 1.77 6.98 2.31
N ALA A 123 1.82 5.65 2.34
CA ALA A 123 0.71 4.79 1.93
C ALA A 123 -0.41 4.76 2.99
N THR A 124 -1.65 5.05 2.59
CA THR A 124 -2.83 5.03 3.47
C THR A 124 -3.94 4.11 2.95
N ASP A 125 -4.59 3.37 3.85
CA ASP A 125 -5.65 2.41 3.49
C ASP A 125 -7.05 3.08 3.38
N PRO A 126 -7.72 3.01 2.20
CA PRO A 126 -9.06 3.57 2.00
C PRO A 126 -10.17 2.90 2.77
N ALA A 127 -10.04 1.64 3.16
CA ALA A 127 -11.18 0.81 3.57
C ALA A 127 -12.00 1.45 4.71
N THR A 128 -11.30 1.88 5.77
CA THR A 128 -11.94 2.50 6.95
C THR A 128 -12.61 3.83 6.64
N THR A 129 -11.96 4.67 5.81
CA THR A 129 -12.50 5.97 5.42
C THR A 129 -13.76 5.80 4.56
N TYR A 130 -13.76 4.85 3.65
CA TYR A 130 -14.93 4.53 2.82
C TYR A 130 -16.11 4.01 3.65
N ASP A 131 -15.85 3.16 4.64
CA ASP A 131 -16.87 2.63 5.52
C ASP A 131 -17.56 3.74 6.34
N VAL A 132 -16.76 4.65 6.92
CA VAL A 132 -17.30 5.78 7.68
C VAL A 132 -18.13 6.71 6.80
N ILE A 133 -17.68 7.02 5.58
CA ILE A 133 -18.47 7.87 4.65
C ILE A 133 -19.79 7.20 4.27
N ARG A 134 -19.77 5.87 4.05
CA ARG A 134 -20.97 5.10 3.73
C ARG A 134 -21.95 5.07 4.91
N GLU A 135 -21.47 4.86 6.12
CA GLU A 135 -22.29 4.82 7.33
C GLU A 135 -22.86 6.19 7.70
N ALA A 136 -22.11 7.27 7.46
CA ALA A 136 -22.59 8.64 7.61
C ALA A 136 -23.71 9.02 6.62
N GLY A 137 -23.90 8.24 5.54
CA GLY A 137 -24.94 8.49 4.53
C GLY A 137 -24.80 9.80 3.76
N SER A 138 -23.67 10.49 3.88
CA SER A 138 -23.46 11.84 3.33
C SER A 138 -22.56 11.82 2.09
N GLU A 139 -23.17 11.94 0.91
CA GLU A 139 -22.49 12.07 -0.39
C GLU A 139 -22.17 13.55 -0.71
N THR A 140 -21.37 14.19 0.15
CA THR A 140 -20.98 15.61 -0.01
C THR A 140 -19.81 15.79 -0.99
N GLY A 141 -19.56 17.03 -1.43
CA GLY A 141 -18.37 17.35 -2.23
C GLY A 141 -17.06 16.97 -1.53
N PHE A 142 -16.98 17.22 -0.21
CA PHE A 142 -15.85 16.80 0.61
C PHE A 142 -15.67 15.27 0.62
N ALA A 143 -16.75 14.52 0.80
CA ALA A 143 -16.72 13.05 0.77
C ALA A 143 -16.24 12.51 -0.59
N ARG A 144 -16.68 13.12 -1.71
CA ARG A 144 -16.21 12.76 -3.06
C ARG A 144 -14.73 13.08 -3.27
N THR A 145 -14.24 14.23 -2.79
CA THR A 145 -12.82 14.57 -2.83
C THR A 145 -11.99 13.61 -1.99
N LEU A 146 -12.44 13.28 -0.77
CA LEU A 146 -11.73 12.36 0.11
C LEU A 146 -11.67 10.94 -0.47
N LYS A 147 -12.78 10.42 -1.00
CA LYS A 147 -12.79 9.14 -1.75
C LYS A 147 -11.78 9.12 -2.89
N GLY A 148 -11.67 10.23 -3.63
CA GLY A 148 -10.71 10.38 -4.73
C GLY A 148 -9.25 10.45 -4.28
N ILE A 149 -8.97 11.15 -3.17
CA ILE A 149 -7.62 11.21 -2.58
C ILE A 149 -7.16 9.81 -2.22
N VAL A 150 -7.95 9.07 -1.43
CA VAL A 150 -7.52 7.75 -0.95
C VAL A 150 -7.54 6.69 -2.06
N ALA A 151 -8.26 6.91 -3.18
CA ALA A 151 -8.21 6.01 -4.33
C ALA A 151 -6.91 6.11 -5.14
N ILE A 152 -6.21 7.25 -5.11
CA ILE A 152 -4.94 7.47 -5.85
C ILE A 152 -3.72 7.27 -4.92
N ASP A 153 -3.94 7.25 -3.60
CA ASP A 153 -2.88 7.26 -2.60
C ASP A 153 -1.88 6.10 -2.70
N ASP A 154 -2.37 4.86 -2.93
CA ASP A 154 -1.50 3.69 -3.14
C ASP A 154 -0.54 3.85 -4.32
N ALA A 155 -1.00 4.50 -5.40
CA ALA A 155 -0.16 4.78 -6.56
C ALA A 155 0.93 5.80 -6.22
N TRP A 156 0.59 6.86 -5.48
CA TRP A 156 1.59 7.83 -5.03
C TRP A 156 2.58 7.21 -4.04
N GLY A 157 2.12 6.33 -3.15
CA GLY A 157 2.98 5.58 -2.24
C GLY A 157 4.02 4.74 -2.99
N LEU A 158 3.59 3.97 -4.00
CA LEU A 158 4.50 3.20 -4.85
C LEU A 158 5.48 4.08 -5.62
N ILE A 159 5.01 5.18 -6.23
CA ILE A 159 5.89 6.12 -6.94
C ILE A 159 6.92 6.73 -6.00
N ALA A 160 6.51 7.21 -4.82
CA ALA A 160 7.39 7.80 -3.83
C ALA A 160 8.42 6.77 -3.33
N PHE A 161 8.00 5.55 -3.06
CA PHE A 161 8.87 4.45 -2.65
C PHE A 161 9.91 4.12 -3.73
N SER A 162 9.50 3.93 -4.98
CA SER A 162 10.43 3.66 -6.09
C SER A 162 11.42 4.81 -6.28
N LEU A 163 10.97 6.07 -6.28
CA LEU A 163 11.86 7.24 -6.39
C LEU A 163 12.88 7.32 -5.25
N VAL A 164 12.47 6.97 -4.02
CA VAL A 164 13.37 6.91 -2.87
C VAL A 164 14.43 5.82 -3.04
N LEU A 165 14.08 4.64 -3.56
CA LEU A 165 15.07 3.59 -3.83
C LEU A 165 16.11 4.06 -4.85
N VAL A 166 15.67 4.70 -5.94
CA VAL A 166 16.57 5.28 -6.96
C VAL A 166 17.50 6.32 -6.34
N LEU A 167 16.97 7.19 -5.47
CA LEU A 167 17.75 8.20 -4.77
C LEU A 167 18.82 7.55 -3.87
N ILE A 168 18.44 6.51 -3.13
CA ILE A 168 19.36 5.79 -2.24
C ILE A 168 20.47 5.11 -3.03
N GLU A 169 20.16 4.43 -4.13
CA GLU A 169 21.17 3.81 -4.99
C GLU A 169 22.15 4.85 -5.56
N GLY A 170 21.63 6.03 -5.92
CA GLY A 170 22.44 7.16 -6.34
C GLY A 170 23.39 7.70 -5.26
N LEU A 171 22.93 7.72 -4.00
CA LEU A 171 23.75 8.13 -2.85
C LEU A 171 24.82 7.10 -2.49
N VAL A 172 24.57 5.81 -2.76
CA VAL A 172 25.50 4.70 -2.49
C VAL A 172 26.57 4.55 -3.60
N GLY A 173 26.39 5.21 -4.75
CA GLY A 173 27.43 5.35 -5.78
C GLY A 173 27.34 4.37 -6.95
N ASN A 174 26.22 3.65 -7.09
CA ASN A 174 25.94 2.87 -8.30
C ASN A 174 25.25 3.77 -9.33
N GLY A 175 25.98 4.13 -10.40
CA GLY A 175 25.59 5.01 -11.52
C GLY A 175 24.11 5.39 -11.63
N THR A 176 23.77 6.58 -11.13
CA THR A 176 22.43 7.20 -11.13
C THR A 176 21.71 7.20 -12.48
N GLY A 177 22.45 7.27 -13.59
CA GLY A 177 21.86 7.37 -14.93
C GLY A 177 21.08 6.14 -15.40
N GLN A 178 21.54 4.93 -15.06
CA GLN A 178 20.93 3.69 -15.56
C GLN A 178 19.67 3.33 -14.76
N VAL A 179 19.70 3.54 -13.45
CA VAL A 179 18.57 3.29 -12.55
C VAL A 179 17.42 4.28 -12.82
N LEU A 180 17.73 5.57 -13.01
CA LEU A 180 16.72 6.57 -13.40
C LEU A 180 16.01 6.21 -14.70
N THR A 181 16.73 5.69 -15.69
CA THR A 181 16.12 5.25 -16.95
C THR A 181 15.24 4.03 -16.77
N GLU A 182 15.65 3.05 -15.95
CA GLU A 182 14.85 1.84 -15.69
C GLU A 182 13.55 2.18 -14.95
N THR A 183 13.59 3.00 -13.91
CA THR A 183 12.37 3.42 -13.17
C THR A 183 11.45 4.28 -14.02
N LEU A 184 11.99 5.20 -14.84
CA LEU A 184 11.16 5.99 -15.77
C LEU A 184 10.51 5.11 -16.83
N VAL A 185 11.23 4.10 -17.35
CA VAL A 185 10.70 3.15 -18.33
C VAL A 185 9.65 2.25 -17.68
N GLU A 186 9.82 1.83 -16.43
CA GLU A 186 8.85 1.01 -15.71
C GLU A 186 7.56 1.78 -15.43
N ILE A 187 7.66 3.02 -14.92
CA ILE A 187 6.50 3.89 -14.70
C ILE A 187 5.81 4.19 -16.04
N ALA A 188 6.55 4.60 -17.08
CA ALA A 188 5.98 4.91 -18.39
C ALA A 188 5.36 3.67 -19.06
N GLY A 189 6.03 2.51 -18.96
CA GLY A 189 5.55 1.23 -19.46
C GLY A 189 4.26 0.78 -18.77
N SER A 190 4.14 1.00 -17.46
CA SER A 190 2.93 0.70 -16.70
C SER A 190 1.75 1.62 -17.01
N ILE A 191 2.01 2.83 -17.53
CA ILE A 191 0.95 3.80 -17.93
C ILE A 191 0.51 3.57 -19.38
N ALA A 192 1.40 3.03 -20.23
CA ALA A 192 1.14 2.78 -21.64
C ALA A 192 0.43 1.45 -21.93
N LEU A 193 0.54 0.47 -21.02
CA LEU A 193 -0.17 -0.83 -21.04
C LEU A 193 -1.48 -0.75 -20.25
#